data_AF-A0AAW1V1A4-F1
#
_entry.id   AF-A0AAW1V1A4-F1
#
_cell.length_a   1.000
_cell.length_b   1.000
_cell.length_c   1.000
_cell.angle_alpha   90.00
_cell.angle_beta   90.00
_cell.angle_gamma   90.00
#
_symmetry.space_group_name_H-M   'P 1'
#
loop_
_entity.id
_entity.type
_entity.pdbx_description
1 polymer ?
#
loop_
_entity_poly.entity_id
_entity_poly.type
_entity_poly.pdbx_seq_one_letter_code
_entity_poly.pdbx_strand_id
1 'polypeptide(L)' 'MCKRDVYDDQEAVLCDGCNKWMHRGCINMSQKTYQRISKNKEEWFCEDCKKDKASITDVKKKQLQGKENTVEM' A
#
# COMPACT_ATOMS: atom_id res chain seq x y z
N MET A 1 10.49 1.03 -4.85
CA MET A 1 11.38 1.17 -3.68
C MET A 1 12.62 1.96 -4.08
N CYS A 2 12.97 3.04 -3.37
CA CYS A 2 14.21 3.75 -3.65
C CYS A 2 15.40 3.09 -2.91
N LYS A 3 16.63 3.36 -3.38
CA LYS A 3 17.88 2.86 -2.76
C LYS A 3 18.53 3.89 -1.82
N ARG A 4 17.80 4.94 -1.45
CA ARG A 4 18.32 6.03 -0.61
C ARG A 4 18.08 5.69 0.84
N ASP A 5 19.05 6.03 1.69
CA ASP A 5 18.89 5.95 3.13
C ASP A 5 17.74 6.84 3.61
N VAL A 6 17.11 6.38 4.68
CA VAL A 6 16.04 7.11 5.35
C VAL A 6 16.67 7.96 6.44
N TYR A 7 16.44 9.27 6.36
CA TYR A 7 16.87 10.23 7.37
C TYR A 7 15.72 10.62 8.29
N ASP A 8 16.03 11.10 9.49
CA ASP A 8 15.05 11.46 10.53
C ASP A 8 14.11 12.61 10.10
N ASP A 9 14.61 13.51 9.26
CA ASP A 9 13.83 14.62 8.67
C ASP A 9 12.86 14.16 7.57
N GLN A 10 12.85 12.87 7.22
CA GLN A 10 12.03 12.33 6.14
C GLN A 10 10.85 11.51 6.67
N GLU A 11 9.70 11.65 6.02
CA GLU A 11 8.53 10.84 6.32
C GLU A 11 8.72 9.40 5.85
N ALA A 12 9.08 8.53 6.78
CA ALA A 12 9.23 7.10 6.56
C ALA A 12 8.51 6.27 7.63
N VAL A 13 8.15 5.05 7.24
CA VAL A 13 7.46 4.07 8.09
C VAL A 13 8.30 2.80 8.17
N LEU A 14 8.37 2.21 9.36
CA LEU A 14 9.03 0.94 9.61
C LEU A 14 8.03 -0.20 9.39
N CYS A 15 8.44 -1.22 8.64
CA CYS A 15 7.66 -2.46 8.51
C CYS A 15 7.90 -3.37 9.71
N ASP A 16 6.83 -3.86 10.36
CA ASP A 16 6.93 -4.77 11.51
C ASP A 16 7.29 -6.22 11.10
N GLY A 17 7.05 -6.59 9.84
CA GLY A 17 7.35 -7.93 9.34
C GLY A 17 8.81 -8.13 8.87
N CYS A 18 9.45 -7.08 8.37
CA CYS A 18 10.80 -7.18 7.80
C CYS A 18 11.79 -6.14 8.36
N ASN A 19 11.34 -5.31 9.32
CA ASN A 19 12.10 -4.28 10.01
C ASN A 19 12.86 -3.34 9.06
N LYS A 20 12.28 -3.06 7.88
CA LYS A 20 12.84 -2.13 6.88
C LYS A 20 12.11 -0.81 6.91
N TRP A 21 12.89 0.27 6.88
CA TRP A 21 12.41 1.63 6.72
C TRP A 21 12.03 1.92 5.27
N MET A 22 10.85 2.52 5.09
CA MET A 22 10.30 2.80 3.78
C MET A 22 9.79 4.23 3.74
N HIS A 23 10.26 5.05 2.79
CA HIS A 23 9.72 6.40 2.61
C HIS A 23 8.24 6.32 2.22
N ARG A 24 7.41 7.14 2.88
CA ARG A 24 5.97 7.25 2.60
C ARG A 24 5.69 7.53 1.12
N GLY A 25 6.48 8.40 0.51
CA GLY A 25 6.37 8.73 -0.92
C GLY A 25 6.82 7.60 -1.86
N CYS A 26 7.72 6.72 -1.44
CA CYS A 26 8.20 5.61 -2.28
C CYS A 26 7.21 4.45 -2.38
N ILE A 27 6.30 4.34 -1.40
CA ILE A 27 5.27 3.29 -1.32
C ILE A 27 3.86 3.82 -1.66
N ASN A 28 3.76 5.05 -2.18
CA ASN A 28 2.48 5.73 -2.46
C ASN A 28 1.49 5.69 -1.28
N MET A 29 1.99 5.73 -0.05
CA MET A 29 1.13 5.71 1.13
C MET A 29 0.47 7.07 1.31
N SER A 30 -0.85 7.06 1.53
CA SER A 30 -1.58 8.29 1.84
C SER A 30 -1.15 8.88 3.19
N GLN A 31 -1.03 10.20 3.25
CA GLN A 31 -0.62 10.91 4.46
C GLN A 31 -1.54 10.62 5.66
N LYS A 32 -2.84 10.46 5.44
CA LYS A 32 -3.80 10.06 6.49
C LYS A 32 -3.43 8.73 7.14
N THR A 33 -3.08 7.74 6.32
CA THR A 33 -2.68 6.41 6.79
C THR A 33 -1.38 6.50 7.58
N TYR A 34 -0.39 7.23 7.05
CA TYR A 34 0.88 7.47 7.74
C TYR A 34 0.68 8.11 9.12
N GLN A 35 -0.13 9.17 9.19
CA GLN A 35 -0.46 9.81 10.46
C GLN A 35 -1.18 8.87 11.42
N ARG A 36 -2.06 8.00 10.93
CA ARG A 36 -2.77 7.03 11.76
C ARG A 36 -1.80 6.05 12.41
N ILE A 37 -0.90 5.47 11.61
CA ILE A 37 0.15 4.55 12.05
C ILE A 37 1.08 5.24 13.05
N SER A 38 1.57 6.43 12.72
CA SER A 38 2.50 7.19 13.57
C SER A 38 1.87 7.64 14.89
N LYS A 39 0.62 8.13 14.86
CA LYS A 39 -0.09 8.61 16.06
C LYS A 39 -0.60 7.47 16.95
N ASN A 40 -1.19 6.44 16.36
CA ASN A 40 -1.78 5.32 17.11
C ASN A 40 -0.80 4.16 17.35
N LYS A 41 0.44 4.25 16.81
CA LYS A 41 1.42 3.16 16.84
C LYS A 41 0.85 1.84 16.33
N GLU A 42 0.00 1.92 15.31
CA GLU A 42 -0.57 0.73 14.66
C GLU A 42 0.54 -0.05 13.93
N GLU A 43 0.38 -1.37 13.85
CA GLU A 43 1.25 -2.23 13.06
C GLU A 43 1.09 -1.96 11.55
N TRP A 44 2.21 -1.84 10.84
CA TRP A 44 2.22 -1.68 9.39
C TRP A 44 3.15 -2.69 8.72
N PHE A 45 2.63 -3.28 7.64
CA PHE A 45 3.33 -4.24 6.81
C PHE A 45 3.52 -3.70 5.39
N CYS A 46 4.72 -3.88 4.84
CA CYS A 46 5.03 -3.54 3.45
C CYS A 46 4.31 -4.49 2.48
N GLU A 47 4.27 -4.12 1.20
CA GLU A 47 3.59 -4.90 0.17
C GLU A 47 4.16 -6.31 0.02
N ASP A 48 5.46 -6.50 0.22
CA ASP A 48 6.08 -7.84 0.19
C ASP A 48 5.59 -8.71 1.35
N CYS A 49 5.57 -8.17 2.57
CA CYS A 49 5.00 -8.86 3.75
C CYS A 49 3.49 -9.12 3.60
N LYS A 50 2.77 -8.23 2.92
CA LYS A 50 1.33 -8.40 2.62
C LYS A 50 1.09 -9.43 1.54
N LYS A 51 1.92 -9.49 0.49
CA LYS A 51 1.82 -10.47 -0.60
C LYS A 51 1.97 -11.90 -0.10
N ASP A 52 2.87 -12.12 0.84
CA ASP A 52 3.05 -13.42 1.51
C ASP A 52 1.77 -13.90 2.22
N LYS A 53 1.01 -12.97 2.81
CA LYS A 53 -0.30 -13.24 3.43
C LYS A 53 -1.46 -13.33 2.43
N ALA A 54 -1.37 -12.59 1.32
CA ALA A 54 -2.44 -12.44 0.33
C ALA A 54 -2.43 -13.49 -0.79
N SER A 55 -1.44 -14.38 -0.83
CA SER A 55 -1.32 -15.41 -1.89
C SER A 55 -2.47 -16.45 -1.88
N ILE A 56 -3.42 -16.33 -0.95
CA ILE A 56 -4.58 -17.20 -0.83
C ILE A 56 -5.83 -16.59 -1.50
N THR A 57 -5.90 -15.28 -1.80
CA THR A 57 -7.19 -14.63 -2.15
C THR A 57 -7.24 -13.74 -3.39
N ASP A 58 -6.17 -13.55 -4.17
CA ASP A 58 -6.19 -12.65 -5.36
C ASP A 58 -6.30 -13.39 -6.71
N VAL A 59 -7.22 -14.36 -6.80
CA VAL A 59 -7.68 -14.85 -8.11
C VAL A 59 -8.98 -14.13 -8.47
N LYS A 60 -8.91 -13.27 -9.50
CA LYS A 60 -10.01 -12.59 -10.23
C LYS A 60 -10.57 -11.28 -9.65
N LYS A 61 -9.91 -10.18 -9.97
CA LYS A 61 -10.61 -9.00 -10.52
C LYS A 61 -9.94 -8.52 -11.79
N LYS A 62 -10.27 -9.15 -12.91
CA LYS A 62 -9.96 -8.63 -14.24
C LYS A 62 -11.23 -8.09 -14.89
N GLN A 63 -11.29 -6.76 -14.91
CA GLN A 63 -11.85 -5.91 -15.95
C GLN A 63 -13.36 -5.96 -16.23
N LEU A 64 -14.09 -5.01 -15.62
CA LEU A 64 -15.26 -4.39 -16.23
C LEU A 64 -14.78 -3.48 -17.37
N GLN A 65 -15.23 -3.71 -18.61
CA GLN A 65 -15.12 -2.71 -19.66
C GLN A 65 -16.26 -2.83 -20.68
N GLY A 66 -17.09 -1.78 -20.69
CA GLY A 66 -17.91 -1.35 -21.83
C GLY A 66 -19.40 -1.66 -21.71
N LYS A 67 -20.31 -0.67 -21.57
CA LYS A 67 -20.81 0.31 -22.57
C LYS A 67 -21.56 -0.43 -23.70
N GLU A 68 -22.80 -0.16 -24.07
CA GLU A 68 -23.61 1.05 -24.05
C GLU A 68 -25.06 0.69 -24.45
N ASN A 69 -25.94 1.67 -24.22
CA ASN A 69 -27.39 1.71 -24.32
C ASN A 69 -27.94 1.49 -25.76
N THR A 70 -28.99 0.68 -25.94
CA THR A 70 -30.02 0.97 -26.96
C THR A 70 -31.38 0.46 -26.53
N VAL A 71 -32.32 1.39 -26.50
CA VAL A 71 -33.77 1.20 -26.34
C VAL A 71 -34.31 0.76 -27.69
N GLU A 72 -35.02 -0.36 -27.78
CA GLU A 72 -35.91 -0.65 -28.91
C GLU A 72 -37.28 -1.09 -28.39
N MET A 73 -38.29 -0.64 -29.14
CA MET A 73 -39.70 -0.44 -28.79
C MET A 73 -40.53 -1.71 -28.78
#